data_AF-D3D7E4-F1
#
_entry.id   AF-D3D7E4-F1
#
_cell.length_a   1.000
_cell.length_b   1.000
_cell.length_c   1.000
_cell.angle_alpha   90.00
_cell.angle_beta   90.00
_cell.angle_gamma   90.00
#
_symmetry.space_group_name_H-M   'P 1'
#
loop_
_entity.id
_entity.type
_entity.pdbx_description
1 polymer ?
#
loop_
_entity_poly.entity_id
_entity_poly.type
_entity_poly.pdbx_seq_one_letter_code
_entity_poly.pdbx_strand_id
1 'polypeptide(L)'
;MSGPAAPGFTGPGQVWAPPPPASQWTHRGPAAPRSGGASGESRAEAAAWVAASAPLVGLVAAVVVGVMFPGLGIVTAVSLGLLVGWGCGALVAVIDRRLLRALGEDPAHWAWSLIAPWAYLLARALRRRPASWTTWTALGLCVGLTFLSAVLAPPLTRSVRSSTAVFNRDQVQQDVAAEVERQTGIPVIVSCPEDPPLSAGSSFHCAVRGDDLVAVAVVTMADDSGGYTWILM
;
A
#
# COMPACT_ATOMS: atom_id res chain seq x y z
N MET A 1 14.09 45.36 -45.36
CA MET A 1 13.90 43.91 -45.59
C MET A 1 14.91 43.49 -46.64
N SER A 2 16.02 42.91 -46.21
CA SER A 2 17.15 42.55 -47.07
C SER A 2 17.01 41.08 -47.45
N GLY A 3 16.85 40.79 -48.74
CA GLY A 3 16.80 39.43 -49.27
C GLY A 3 18.19 38.78 -49.33
N PRO A 4 18.28 37.43 -49.32
CA PRO A 4 19.55 36.74 -49.42
C PRO A 4 20.15 36.89 -50.82
N ALA A 5 21.43 37.21 -50.86
CA ALA A 5 22.25 37.28 -52.07
C ALA A 5 22.45 35.88 -52.68
N ALA A 6 22.33 35.78 -54.01
CA ALA A 6 22.60 34.56 -54.75
C ALA A 6 24.11 34.24 -54.74
N PRO A 7 24.51 32.96 -54.59
CA PRO A 7 25.91 32.58 -54.66
C PRO A 7 26.47 32.75 -56.07
N GLY A 8 27.59 33.48 -56.15
CA GLY A 8 28.30 33.81 -57.37
C GLY A 8 28.97 32.61 -58.04
N PHE A 9 28.90 32.61 -59.37
CA PHE A 9 29.58 31.69 -60.27
C PHE A 9 31.09 31.98 -60.28
N THR A 10 31.94 30.98 -60.04
CA THR A 10 33.40 31.11 -60.13
C THR A 10 33.98 30.16 -61.17
N GLY A 11 34.79 30.70 -62.07
CA GLY A 11 35.91 30.00 -62.71
C GLY A 11 35.75 29.59 -64.18
N PRO A 12 36.66 30.03 -65.08
CA PRO A 12 36.80 29.45 -66.41
C PRO A 12 37.47 28.07 -66.30
N GLY A 13 36.72 27.00 -66.56
CA GLY A 13 37.20 25.61 -66.44
C GLY A 13 36.16 24.60 -65.96
N GLN A 14 34.96 25.05 -65.58
CA GLN A 14 33.84 24.16 -65.27
C GLN A 14 33.29 23.53 -66.56
N VAL A 15 33.70 22.29 -66.83
CA VAL A 15 33.03 21.41 -67.79
C VAL A 15 31.56 21.30 -67.37
N TRP A 16 30.65 21.65 -68.28
CA TRP A 16 29.21 21.53 -68.03
C TRP A 16 28.88 20.10 -67.61
N ALA A 17 28.62 19.90 -66.33
CA ALA A 17 28.03 18.67 -65.83
C ALA A 17 26.51 18.80 -65.99
N PRO A 18 25.83 17.84 -66.65
CA PRO A 18 24.38 17.85 -66.68
C PRO A 18 23.86 17.87 -65.24
N PRO A 19 22.79 18.64 -64.95
CA PRO A 19 22.18 18.61 -63.63
C PRO A 19 21.89 17.15 -63.27
N PRO A 20 22.21 16.71 -62.04
CA PRO A 20 21.84 15.36 -61.61
C PRO A 20 20.35 15.16 -61.88
N PRO A 21 19.93 13.99 -62.40
CA PRO A 21 18.53 13.74 -62.72
C PRO A 21 17.73 14.12 -61.49
N ALA A 22 16.73 15.01 -61.69
CA ALA A 22 15.89 15.57 -60.65
C ALA A 22 15.65 14.47 -59.64
N SER A 23 16.30 14.64 -58.48
CA SER A 23 16.37 13.65 -57.42
C SER A 23 15.04 12.95 -57.38
N GLN A 24 15.04 11.62 -57.51
CA GLN A 24 13.93 10.81 -57.06
C GLN A 24 13.58 11.37 -55.69
N TRP A 25 12.57 12.21 -55.64
CA TRP A 25 11.76 12.40 -54.48
C TRP A 25 11.19 11.01 -54.34
N THR A 26 11.94 10.13 -53.65
CA THR A 26 11.36 9.05 -52.91
C THR A 26 10.38 9.80 -52.04
N HIS A 27 9.15 9.91 -52.54
CA HIS A 27 7.97 10.15 -51.75
C HIS A 27 8.15 9.10 -50.67
N ARG A 28 8.72 9.53 -49.53
CA ARG A 28 8.79 8.75 -48.33
C ARG A 28 7.32 8.76 -47.92
N GLY A 29 6.55 7.90 -48.61
CA GLY A 29 5.14 7.71 -48.35
C GLY A 29 5.04 7.51 -46.84
N PRO A 30 4.04 8.11 -46.18
CA PRO A 30 3.91 8.03 -44.73
C PRO A 30 4.16 6.58 -44.35
N ALA A 31 5.24 6.36 -43.59
CA ALA A 31 5.71 5.03 -43.27
C ALA A 31 4.50 4.24 -42.78
N ALA A 32 4.16 3.16 -43.49
CA ALA A 32 2.96 2.39 -43.20
C ALA A 32 2.92 2.14 -41.69
N PRO A 33 1.82 2.51 -40.99
CA PRO A 33 1.75 2.39 -39.55
C PRO A 33 2.08 0.95 -39.18
N ARG A 34 3.17 0.77 -38.44
CA ARG A 34 3.58 -0.53 -37.92
C ARG A 34 2.41 -1.07 -37.10
N SER A 35 1.71 -2.06 -37.63
CA SER A 35 0.55 -2.71 -37.01
C SER A 35 0.85 -3.33 -35.64
N GLY A 36 2.12 -3.44 -35.25
CA GLY A 36 2.54 -3.85 -33.90
C GLY A 36 2.36 -2.78 -32.80
N GLY A 37 2.24 -1.50 -33.15
CA GLY A 37 2.20 -0.40 -32.17
C GLY A 37 0.98 -0.42 -31.25
N ALA A 38 -0.21 -0.68 -31.80
CA ALA A 38 -1.46 -0.68 -31.03
C ALA A 38 -1.48 -1.73 -29.90
N SER A 39 -0.86 -2.89 -30.13
CA SER A 39 -0.78 -3.96 -29.12
C SER A 39 0.23 -3.65 -28.00
N GLY A 40 1.27 -2.88 -28.29
CA GLY A 40 2.26 -2.46 -27.30
C GLY A 40 1.73 -1.35 -26.39
N GLU A 41 1.02 -0.39 -26.98
CA GLU A 41 0.44 0.75 -26.27
C GLU A 41 -0.65 0.30 -25.30
N SER A 42 -1.58 -0.55 -25.76
CA SER A 42 -2.62 -1.15 -24.89
C SER A 42 -2.04 -1.95 -23.72
N ARG A 43 -0.94 -2.69 -23.93
CA ARG A 43 -0.23 -3.40 -22.84
C ARG A 43 0.43 -2.45 -21.85
N ALA A 44 1.01 -1.35 -22.32
CA ALA A 44 1.64 -0.35 -21.48
C ALA A 44 0.60 0.46 -20.66
N GLU A 45 -0.62 0.64 -21.19
CA GLU A 45 -1.75 1.20 -20.45
C GLU A 45 -2.29 0.22 -19.40
N ALA A 46 -2.44 -1.05 -19.77
CA ALA A 46 -2.85 -2.10 -18.83
C ALA A 46 -1.87 -2.19 -17.64
N ALA A 47 -0.55 -2.12 -17.90
CA ALA A 47 0.46 -2.12 -16.85
C ALA A 47 0.33 -0.92 -15.88
N ALA A 48 -0.08 0.26 -16.36
CA ALA A 48 -0.32 1.42 -15.50
C ALA A 48 -1.52 1.22 -14.58
N TRP A 49 -2.61 0.63 -15.08
CA TRP A 49 -3.79 0.29 -14.27
C TRP A 49 -3.50 -0.80 -13.23
N VAL A 50 -2.70 -1.80 -13.61
CA VAL A 50 -2.25 -2.86 -12.68
C VAL A 50 -1.33 -2.27 -11.60
N ALA A 51 -0.47 -1.32 -11.93
CA ALA A 51 0.35 -0.63 -10.93
C ALA A 51 -0.51 0.20 -9.96
N ALA A 52 -1.56 0.86 -10.48
CA ALA A 52 -2.48 1.64 -9.66
C ALA A 52 -3.33 0.80 -8.68
N SER A 53 -3.54 -0.49 -8.98
CA SER A 53 -4.27 -1.41 -8.09
C SER A 53 -3.40 -2.08 -7.02
N ALA A 54 -2.09 -1.83 -7.00
CA ALA A 54 -1.18 -2.39 -6.00
C ALA A 54 -1.62 -2.20 -4.53
N PRO A 55 -2.19 -1.04 -4.11
CA PRO A 55 -2.72 -0.88 -2.75
C PRO A 55 -3.86 -1.85 -2.43
N LEU A 56 -4.74 -2.15 -3.39
CA LEU A 56 -5.84 -3.11 -3.20
C LEU A 56 -5.29 -4.52 -3.03
N VAL A 57 -4.29 -4.90 -3.82
CA VAL A 57 -3.62 -6.21 -3.69
C VAL A 57 -3.00 -6.36 -2.30
N GLY A 58 -2.36 -5.32 -1.78
CA GLY A 58 -1.80 -5.34 -0.43
C GLY A 58 -2.87 -5.47 0.67
N LEU A 59 -4.02 -4.80 0.49
CA LEU A 59 -5.14 -4.89 1.44
C LEU A 59 -5.76 -6.29 1.44
N VAL A 60 -6.01 -6.87 0.26
CA VAL A 60 -6.51 -8.25 0.15
C VAL A 60 -5.51 -9.24 0.77
N ALA A 61 -4.21 -9.07 0.50
CA ALA A 61 -3.17 -9.90 1.11
C ALA A 61 -3.16 -9.79 2.64
N ALA A 62 -3.34 -8.59 3.21
CA ALA A 62 -3.43 -8.41 4.66
C ALA A 62 -4.60 -9.18 5.27
N VAL A 63 -5.78 -9.14 4.62
CA VAL A 63 -6.98 -9.87 5.07
C VAL A 63 -6.72 -11.38 5.03
N VAL A 64 -6.17 -11.89 3.92
CA VAL A 64 -5.86 -13.32 3.76
C VAL A 64 -4.85 -13.78 4.83
N VAL A 65 -3.78 -13.01 5.08
CA VAL A 65 -2.80 -13.32 6.12
C VAL A 65 -3.44 -13.32 7.51
N GLY A 66 -4.30 -12.36 7.82
CA GLY A 66 -5.01 -12.30 9.10
C GLY A 66 -5.94 -13.51 9.32
N VAL A 67 -6.61 -13.99 8.27
CA VAL A 67 -7.49 -15.17 8.33
C VAL A 67 -6.68 -16.47 8.45
N MET A 68 -5.59 -16.60 7.71
CA MET A 68 -4.77 -17.82 7.70
C MET A 68 -3.91 -17.96 8.95
N PHE A 69 -3.56 -16.85 9.60
CA PHE A 69 -2.64 -16.83 10.75
C PHE A 69 -3.21 -15.95 11.89
N PRO A 70 -4.25 -16.43 12.60
CA PRO A 70 -4.91 -15.64 13.65
C PRO A 70 -3.97 -15.26 14.81
N GLY A 71 -2.89 -16.02 15.03
CA GLY A 71 -1.90 -15.74 16.08
C GLY A 71 -0.87 -14.65 15.75
N LEU A 72 -0.79 -14.16 14.51
CA LEU A 72 0.24 -13.18 14.14
C LEU A 72 -0.04 -11.77 14.69
N GLY A 73 -1.29 -11.49 15.08
CA GLY A 73 -1.71 -10.14 15.44
C GLY A 73 -1.91 -9.24 14.21
N ILE A 74 -2.73 -8.21 14.36
CA ILE A 74 -3.22 -7.45 13.19
C ILE A 74 -2.15 -6.55 12.60
N VAL A 75 -1.29 -5.99 13.45
CA VAL A 75 -0.21 -5.11 13.01
C VAL A 75 0.71 -5.86 12.05
N THR A 76 1.11 -7.10 12.38
CA THR A 76 1.99 -7.91 11.51
C THR A 76 1.26 -8.36 10.25
N ALA A 77 -0.01 -8.76 10.33
CA ALA A 77 -0.82 -9.13 9.16
C ALA A 77 -0.95 -7.97 8.16
N VAL A 78 -1.21 -6.76 8.67
CA VAL A 78 -1.25 -5.53 7.87
C VAL A 78 0.13 -5.19 7.29
N SER A 79 1.20 -5.29 8.07
CA SER A 79 2.57 -5.06 7.58
C SER A 79 2.96 -6.05 6.47
N LEU A 80 2.63 -7.33 6.63
CA LEU A 80 2.89 -8.36 5.62
C LEU A 80 2.08 -8.11 4.35
N GLY A 81 0.79 -7.78 4.47
CA GLY A 81 -0.03 -7.42 3.32
C GLY A 81 0.51 -6.19 2.58
N LEU A 82 0.94 -5.17 3.32
CA LEU A 82 1.58 -3.98 2.74
C LEU A 82 2.85 -4.36 1.97
N LEU A 83 3.73 -5.19 2.54
CA LEU A 83 4.95 -5.67 1.88
C LEU A 83 4.65 -6.45 0.60
N VAL A 84 3.62 -7.30 0.60
CA VAL A 84 3.16 -8.05 -0.59
C VAL A 84 2.67 -7.07 -1.66
N GLY A 85 1.82 -6.11 -1.30
CA GLY A 85 1.35 -5.08 -2.22
C GLY A 85 2.50 -4.26 -2.83
N TRP A 86 3.49 -3.92 -2.00
CA TRP A 86 4.68 -3.19 -2.43
C TRP A 86 5.57 -4.01 -3.37
N GLY A 87 5.79 -5.29 -3.06
CA GLY A 87 6.54 -6.22 -3.91
C GLY A 87 5.86 -6.42 -5.27
N CYS A 88 4.54 -6.62 -5.29
CA CYS A 88 3.76 -6.68 -6.54
C CYS A 88 3.88 -5.38 -7.34
N GLY A 89 3.73 -4.21 -6.70
CA GLY A 89 3.89 -2.91 -7.36
C GLY A 89 5.28 -2.71 -7.97
N ALA A 90 6.33 -3.13 -7.27
CA ALA A 90 7.70 -3.06 -7.77
C ALA A 90 7.92 -3.98 -8.99
N LEU A 91 7.38 -5.20 -8.95
CA LEU A 91 7.46 -6.15 -10.07
C LEU A 91 6.74 -5.62 -11.31
N VAL A 92 5.56 -5.04 -11.15
CA VAL A 92 4.81 -4.40 -12.25
C VAL A 92 5.60 -3.21 -12.83
N ALA A 93 6.22 -2.37 -12.00
CA ALA A 93 7.08 -1.28 -12.47
C ALA A 93 8.29 -1.78 -13.28
N VAL A 94 8.87 -2.94 -12.92
CA VAL A 94 9.95 -3.56 -13.69
C VAL A 94 9.45 -4.06 -15.05
N ILE A 95 8.28 -4.72 -15.09
CA ILE A 95 7.67 -5.18 -16.36
C ILE A 95 7.36 -3.99 -17.26
N ASP A 96 6.72 -2.95 -16.73
CA ASP A 96 6.39 -1.73 -17.44
C ASP A 96 7.65 -1.08 -18.04
N ARG A 97 8.72 -0.93 -17.25
CA ARG A 97 10.01 -0.41 -17.75
C ARG A 97 10.56 -1.23 -18.91
N ARG A 98 10.46 -2.56 -18.87
CA ARG A 98 10.91 -3.44 -19.96
C ARG A 98 10.07 -3.27 -21.21
N LEU A 99 8.74 -3.16 -21.06
CA LEU A 99 7.81 -2.93 -22.17
C LEU A 99 8.09 -1.59 -22.85
N LEU A 100 8.26 -0.52 -22.07
CA LEU A 100 8.54 0.82 -22.62
C LEU A 100 9.90 0.89 -23.34
N ARG A 101 10.93 0.22 -22.81
CA ARG A 101 12.21 0.09 -23.51
C ARG A 101 12.10 -0.68 -24.81
N ALA A 102 11.26 -1.73 -24.87
CA ALA A 102 11.02 -2.47 -26.10
C ALA A 102 10.32 -1.62 -27.18
N LEU A 103 9.59 -0.57 -26.77
CA LEU A 103 9.00 0.44 -27.66
C LEU A 103 9.98 1.55 -28.08
N GLY A 104 11.23 1.52 -27.57
CA GLY A 104 12.24 2.53 -27.87
C GLY A 104 12.10 3.83 -27.08
N GLU A 105 11.32 3.83 -26.00
CA GLU A 105 11.17 4.97 -25.11
C GLU A 105 12.15 4.88 -23.92
N ASP A 106 12.50 6.03 -23.33
CA ASP A 106 13.36 6.12 -22.14
C ASP A 106 12.53 6.27 -20.84
N PRO A 107 12.10 5.15 -20.19
CA PRO A 107 11.28 5.21 -19.00
C PRO A 107 12.04 5.68 -17.76
N ALA A 108 11.28 6.11 -16.75
CA ALA A 108 11.78 6.38 -15.41
C ALA A 108 12.45 5.12 -14.80
N HIS A 109 13.36 5.34 -13.84
CA HIS A 109 13.99 4.23 -13.14
C HIS A 109 12.96 3.47 -12.29
N TRP A 110 12.96 2.13 -12.32
CA TRP A 110 12.03 1.32 -11.53
C TRP A 110 12.15 1.59 -10.03
N ALA A 111 13.32 2.02 -9.56
CA ALA A 111 13.59 2.33 -8.14
C ALA A 111 12.63 3.37 -7.54
N TRP A 112 11.95 4.20 -8.35
CA TRP A 112 10.91 5.10 -7.84
C TRP A 112 9.73 4.36 -7.21
N SER A 113 9.47 3.10 -7.58
CA SER A 113 8.45 2.27 -6.94
C SER A 113 8.80 1.85 -5.52
N LEU A 114 10.10 1.84 -5.16
CA LEU A 114 10.59 1.58 -3.80
C LEU A 114 10.35 2.74 -2.85
N ILE A 115 9.93 3.91 -3.33
CA ILE A 115 9.47 4.98 -2.43
C ILE A 115 7.97 4.78 -2.23
N ALA A 116 7.25 4.72 -3.35
CA ALA A 116 5.85 4.35 -3.37
C ALA A 116 5.40 4.01 -4.80
N PRO A 117 4.35 3.19 -4.96
CA PRO A 117 3.74 2.93 -6.27
C PRO A 117 3.33 4.22 -7.01
N TRP A 118 2.81 5.21 -6.30
CA TRP A 118 2.42 6.51 -6.88
C TRP A 118 3.64 7.33 -7.35
N ALA A 119 4.80 7.21 -6.70
CA ALA A 119 5.99 7.96 -7.07
C ALA A 119 6.54 7.50 -8.44
N TYR A 120 6.43 6.20 -8.75
CA TYR A 120 6.73 5.68 -10.08
C TYR A 120 5.80 6.26 -11.16
N LEU A 121 4.49 6.28 -10.91
CA LEU A 121 3.51 6.82 -11.85
C LEU A 121 3.70 8.33 -12.07
N LEU A 122 4.04 9.08 -11.01
CA LEU A 122 4.36 10.50 -11.10
C LEU A 122 5.62 10.73 -11.96
N ALA A 123 6.69 9.96 -11.73
CA ALA A 123 7.92 10.06 -12.51
C ALA A 123 7.68 9.73 -14.00
N ARG A 124 6.80 8.76 -14.29
CA ARG A 124 6.38 8.42 -15.65
C ARG A 124 5.57 9.56 -16.29
N ALA A 125 4.62 10.14 -15.57
CA ALA A 125 3.79 11.26 -16.05
C ALA A 125 4.62 12.51 -16.34
N LEU A 126 5.63 12.81 -15.51
CA LEU A 126 6.49 13.99 -15.71
C LEU A 126 7.42 13.84 -16.91
N ARG A 127 7.91 12.63 -17.21
CA ARG A 127 8.83 12.37 -18.32
C ARG A 127 8.16 12.30 -19.69
N ARG A 128 6.91 11.83 -19.76
CA ARG A 128 6.13 11.85 -21.00
C ARG A 128 5.37 13.17 -21.09
N ARG A 129 5.92 14.18 -21.75
CA ARG A 129 5.13 15.39 -22.09
C ARG A 129 4.84 15.41 -23.60
N PRO A 130 3.56 15.52 -24.02
CA PRO A 130 2.34 15.53 -23.20
C PRO A 130 1.97 14.12 -22.69
N ALA A 131 1.64 14.01 -21.40
CA ALA A 131 1.20 12.75 -20.82
C ALA A 131 -0.25 12.49 -21.21
N SER A 132 -0.58 11.23 -21.47
CA SER A 132 -1.97 10.83 -21.69
C SER A 132 -2.81 11.10 -20.44
N TRP A 133 -4.07 11.48 -20.63
CA TRP A 133 -5.04 11.64 -19.54
C TRP A 133 -5.14 10.38 -18.66
N THR A 134 -5.00 9.20 -19.28
CA THR A 134 -5.01 7.89 -18.60
C THR A 134 -3.90 7.75 -17.55
N THR A 135 -2.73 8.35 -17.76
CA THR A 135 -1.64 8.31 -16.79
C THR A 135 -1.97 9.13 -15.54
N TRP A 136 -2.63 10.28 -15.72
CA TRP A 136 -3.06 11.15 -14.62
C TRP A 136 -4.20 10.54 -13.81
N THR A 137 -5.17 9.89 -14.46
CA THR A 137 -6.26 9.21 -13.75
C THR A 137 -5.75 8.02 -12.94
N ALA A 138 -4.83 7.22 -13.48
CA ALA A 138 -4.20 6.12 -12.76
C ALA A 138 -3.41 6.61 -11.53
N LEU A 139 -2.67 7.73 -11.66
CA LEU A 139 -1.99 8.36 -10.54
C LEU A 139 -2.98 8.83 -9.47
N GLY A 140 -4.04 9.55 -9.87
CA GLY A 140 -5.08 10.04 -8.97
C GLY A 140 -5.76 8.91 -8.19
N LEU A 141 -6.09 7.80 -8.88
CA LEU A 141 -6.65 6.61 -8.25
C LEU A 141 -5.67 5.98 -7.25
N CYS A 142 -4.40 5.81 -7.62
CA CYS A 142 -3.38 5.23 -6.74
C CYS A 142 -3.16 6.07 -5.47
N VAL A 143 -3.09 7.40 -5.61
CA VAL A 143 -2.96 8.34 -4.48
C VAL A 143 -4.21 8.30 -3.62
N GLY A 144 -5.41 8.36 -4.23
CA GLY A 144 -6.68 8.29 -3.53
C GLY A 144 -6.85 7.01 -2.72
N LEU A 145 -6.52 5.86 -3.30
CA LEU A 145 -6.54 4.56 -2.61
C LEU A 145 -5.54 4.51 -1.46
N THR A 146 -4.31 4.99 -1.67
CA THR A 146 -3.29 5.01 -0.63
C THR A 146 -3.71 5.89 0.55
N PHE A 147 -4.28 7.07 0.26
CA PHE A 147 -4.77 7.99 1.28
C PHE A 147 -6.00 7.43 2.00
N LEU A 148 -6.94 6.83 1.28
CA LEU A 148 -8.11 6.17 1.85
C LEU A 148 -7.69 5.03 2.79
N SER A 149 -6.73 4.20 2.39
CA SER A 149 -6.17 3.16 3.25
C SER A 149 -5.52 3.74 4.51
N ALA A 150 -4.77 4.84 4.38
CA ALA A 150 -4.15 5.52 5.53
C ALA A 150 -5.18 6.13 6.49
N VAL A 151 -6.29 6.68 5.98
CA VAL A 151 -7.39 7.26 6.78
C VAL A 151 -8.23 6.18 7.47
N LEU A 152 -8.43 5.03 6.83
CA LEU A 152 -9.20 3.92 7.39
C LEU A 152 -8.38 3.04 8.36
N ALA A 153 -7.05 3.06 8.29
CA ALA A 153 -6.21 2.26 9.19
C ALA A 153 -6.38 2.60 10.70
N PRO A 154 -6.43 3.87 11.14
CA PRO A 154 -6.64 4.23 12.55
C PRO A 154 -7.97 3.74 13.16
N PRO A 155 -9.15 3.95 12.55
CA PRO A 155 -10.40 3.45 13.14
C PRO A 155 -10.43 1.92 13.16
N LEU A 156 -9.93 1.25 12.12
CA LEU A 156 -9.85 -0.21 12.08
C LEU A 156 -8.92 -0.75 13.16
N THR A 157 -7.73 -0.18 13.34
CA THR A 157 -6.80 -0.61 14.40
C THR A 157 -7.33 -0.34 15.80
N ARG A 158 -8.09 0.74 16.02
CA ARG A 158 -8.76 0.99 17.31
C ARG A 158 -9.87 -0.02 17.57
N SER A 159 -10.76 -0.24 16.61
CA SER A 159 -11.87 -1.19 16.75
C SER A 159 -11.40 -2.61 16.99
N VAL A 160 -10.32 -3.03 16.32
CA VAL A 160 -9.82 -4.38 16.59
C VAL A 160 -8.93 -4.43 17.83
N ARG A 161 -8.22 -3.37 18.23
CA ARG A 161 -7.57 -3.34 19.56
C ARG A 161 -8.60 -3.47 20.69
N SER A 162 -9.80 -2.90 20.54
CA SER A 162 -10.90 -3.18 21.47
C SER A 162 -11.37 -4.64 21.39
N SER A 163 -11.56 -5.21 20.20
CA SER A 163 -12.04 -6.61 20.07
C SER A 163 -10.97 -7.68 20.34
N THR A 164 -9.67 -7.32 20.35
CA THR A 164 -8.54 -8.21 20.69
C THR A 164 -7.89 -7.87 22.02
N ALA A 165 -8.49 -6.98 22.82
CA ALA A 165 -8.47 -7.15 24.25
C ALA A 165 -9.29 -8.41 24.59
N VAL A 166 -8.79 -9.57 24.11
CA VAL A 166 -9.13 -10.87 24.62
C VAL A 166 -8.92 -10.72 26.11
N PHE A 167 -10.00 -10.78 26.87
CA PHE A 167 -9.96 -10.72 28.32
C PHE A 167 -8.83 -11.63 28.80
N ASN A 168 -7.74 -11.01 29.25
CA ASN A 168 -6.56 -11.75 29.67
C ASN A 168 -6.77 -12.09 31.14
N ARG A 169 -7.35 -13.28 31.36
CA ARG A 169 -7.67 -13.79 32.70
C ARG A 169 -6.47 -13.73 33.64
N ASP A 170 -5.28 -14.05 33.15
CA ASP A 170 -4.05 -14.03 33.96
C ASP A 170 -3.67 -12.61 34.37
N GLN A 171 -3.82 -11.66 33.43
CA GLN A 171 -3.57 -10.25 33.72
C GLN A 171 -4.57 -9.68 34.74
N VAL A 172 -5.87 -9.99 34.60
CA VAL A 172 -6.89 -9.55 35.58
C VAL A 172 -6.65 -10.17 36.95
N GLN A 173 -6.26 -11.45 37.01
CA GLN A 173 -5.89 -12.09 38.27
C GLN A 173 -4.67 -11.42 38.92
N GLN A 174 -3.64 -11.09 38.14
CA GLN A 174 -2.45 -10.39 38.63
C GLN A 174 -2.74 -8.96 39.09
N ASP A 175 -3.53 -8.21 38.32
CA ASP A 175 -3.89 -6.82 38.65
C ASP A 175 -4.73 -6.76 39.93
N VAL A 176 -5.74 -7.64 40.06
CA VAL A 176 -6.57 -7.73 41.28
C VAL A 176 -5.71 -8.20 42.47
N ALA A 177 -4.84 -9.20 42.27
CA ALA A 177 -3.96 -9.69 43.33
C ALA A 177 -3.01 -8.59 43.84
N ALA A 178 -2.35 -7.89 42.92
CA ALA A 178 -1.41 -6.82 43.25
C ALA A 178 -2.09 -5.65 43.97
N GLU A 179 -3.31 -5.30 43.58
CA GLU A 179 -4.04 -4.21 44.23
C GLU A 179 -4.56 -4.61 45.62
N VAL A 180 -5.06 -5.85 45.78
CA VAL A 180 -5.45 -6.37 47.11
C VAL A 180 -4.24 -6.44 48.03
N GLU A 181 -3.09 -6.92 47.54
CA GLU A 181 -1.84 -6.92 48.29
C GLU A 181 -1.40 -5.50 48.65
N ARG A 182 -1.55 -4.53 47.74
CA ARG A 182 -1.24 -3.11 48.01
C ARG A 182 -2.12 -2.53 49.13
N GLN A 183 -3.39 -2.92 49.20
CA GLN A 183 -4.34 -2.40 50.19
C GLN A 183 -4.23 -3.12 51.55
N THR A 184 -4.00 -4.42 51.53
CA THR A 184 -4.03 -5.28 52.74
C THR A 184 -2.64 -5.59 53.28
N GLY A 185 -1.60 -5.50 52.46
CA GLY A 185 -0.25 -5.95 52.77
C GLY A 185 -0.07 -7.47 52.76
N ILE A 186 -1.08 -8.23 52.32
CA ILE A 186 -1.08 -9.70 52.33
C ILE A 186 -1.00 -10.20 50.89
N PRO A 187 -0.07 -11.11 50.54
CA PRO A 187 -0.06 -11.73 49.23
C PRO A 187 -1.31 -12.61 49.06
N VAL A 188 -2.04 -12.41 47.97
CA VAL A 188 -3.26 -13.17 47.67
C VAL A 188 -3.16 -13.88 46.33
N ILE A 189 -3.82 -15.03 46.24
CA ILE A 189 -4.02 -15.79 45.01
C ILE A 189 -5.46 -15.54 44.56
N VAL A 190 -5.62 -15.02 43.33
CA VAL A 190 -6.92 -14.76 42.71
C VAL A 190 -7.22 -15.84 41.69
N SER A 191 -8.38 -16.48 41.79
CA SER A 191 -8.87 -17.51 40.87
C SER A 191 -10.20 -17.09 40.26
N CYS A 192 -10.17 -16.68 38.99
CA CYS A 192 -11.38 -16.38 38.22
C CYS A 192 -11.88 -17.64 37.47
N PRO A 193 -13.15 -17.75 37.06
CA PRO A 193 -13.66 -18.84 36.21
C PRO A 193 -12.91 -18.94 34.88
N GLU A 194 -12.90 -20.14 34.26
CA GLU A 194 -12.20 -20.37 32.98
C GLU A 194 -12.86 -19.63 31.82
N ASP A 195 -14.19 -19.66 31.73
CA ASP A 195 -14.98 -19.00 30.68
C ASP A 195 -15.94 -17.97 31.31
N PRO A 196 -15.46 -16.78 31.69
CA PRO A 196 -16.34 -15.71 32.16
C PRO A 196 -17.17 -15.13 30.99
N PRO A 197 -18.40 -14.65 31.25
CA PRO A 197 -19.12 -13.85 30.28
C PRO A 197 -18.34 -12.56 30.01
N LEU A 198 -18.08 -12.27 28.73
CA LEU A 198 -17.30 -11.09 28.28
C LEU A 198 -18.17 -9.99 27.67
N SER A 199 -19.49 -10.06 27.84
CA SER A 199 -20.39 -9.03 27.32
C SER A 199 -20.33 -7.77 28.18
N ALA A 200 -20.39 -6.58 27.57
CA ALA A 200 -20.50 -5.32 28.31
C ALA A 200 -21.63 -5.38 29.35
N GLY A 201 -21.32 -4.98 30.60
CA GLY A 201 -22.24 -5.02 31.74
C GLY A 201 -22.39 -6.39 32.40
N SER A 202 -21.76 -7.45 31.87
CA SER A 202 -21.71 -8.73 32.56
C SER A 202 -20.71 -8.69 33.72
N SER A 203 -20.98 -9.49 34.75
CA SER A 203 -20.11 -9.60 35.93
C SER A 203 -19.84 -11.06 36.25
N PHE A 204 -18.67 -11.32 36.81
CA PHE A 204 -18.25 -12.64 37.27
C PHE A 204 -17.45 -12.54 38.57
N HIS A 205 -17.42 -13.64 39.29
CA HIS A 205 -16.82 -13.72 40.62
C HIS A 205 -15.45 -14.39 40.55
N CYS A 206 -14.42 -13.72 41.06
CA CYS A 206 -13.11 -14.30 41.28
C CYS A 206 -12.92 -14.57 42.77
N ALA A 207 -12.47 -15.78 43.10
CA ALA A 207 -12.13 -16.16 44.46
C ALA A 207 -10.76 -15.56 44.82
N VAL A 208 -10.68 -14.83 45.93
CA VAL A 208 -9.43 -14.27 46.47
C VAL A 208 -9.07 -15.06 47.72
N ARG A 209 -7.88 -15.66 47.76
CA ARG A 209 -7.36 -16.41 48.90
C ARG A 209 -5.97 -15.92 49.30
N GLY A 210 -5.85 -15.37 50.49
CA GLY A 210 -4.57 -15.15 51.19
C GLY A 210 -4.45 -16.10 52.39
N ASP A 211 -3.35 -16.00 53.13
CA ASP A 211 -3.06 -16.89 54.27
C ASP A 211 -4.19 -16.89 55.32
N ASP A 212 -4.70 -15.70 55.67
CA ASP A 212 -5.81 -15.51 56.63
C ASP A 212 -7.01 -14.77 56.01
N LEU A 213 -7.05 -14.63 54.69
CA LEU A 213 -8.08 -13.85 53.98
C LEU A 213 -8.80 -14.70 52.94
N VAL A 214 -10.13 -14.78 53.03
CA VAL A 214 -10.98 -15.35 51.99
C VAL A 214 -12.02 -14.31 51.62
N ALA A 215 -11.95 -13.81 50.39
CA ALA A 215 -12.83 -12.77 49.88
C ALA A 215 -13.27 -13.09 48.44
N VAL A 216 -14.29 -12.38 47.94
CA VAL A 216 -14.77 -12.53 46.56
C VAL A 216 -14.63 -11.20 45.84
N ALA A 217 -13.79 -11.16 44.80
CA ALA A 217 -13.72 -10.01 43.90
C ALA A 217 -14.77 -10.16 42.81
N VAL A 218 -15.66 -9.17 42.67
CA VAL A 218 -16.60 -9.11 41.55
C VAL A 218 -16.07 -8.20 40.49
N VAL A 219 -15.78 -8.79 39.34
CA VAL A 219 -15.29 -8.08 38.16
C VAL A 219 -16.48 -7.83 37.25
N THR A 220 -16.69 -6.58 36.89
CA THR A 220 -17.72 -6.13 35.95
C THR A 220 -17.06 -5.63 34.68
N MET A 221 -17.47 -6.17 33.54
CA MET A 221 -17.02 -5.70 32.24
C MET A 221 -17.65 -4.34 31.95
N ALA A 222 -16.83 -3.30 31.84
CA ALA A 222 -17.28 -1.94 31.54
C ALA A 222 -17.70 -1.82 30.05
N ASP A 223 -16.99 -2.53 29.17
CA ASP A 223 -17.24 -2.52 27.73
C ASP A 223 -16.73 -3.81 27.06
N ASP A 224 -17.09 -3.99 25.79
CA ASP A 224 -16.59 -5.08 24.94
C ASP A 224 -15.14 -4.85 24.49
N SER A 225 -14.47 -3.82 25.02
CA SER A 225 -13.07 -3.48 24.74
C SER A 225 -12.09 -3.99 25.79
N GLY A 226 -12.57 -4.81 26.74
CA GLY A 226 -11.77 -5.36 27.83
C GLY A 226 -11.59 -4.41 29.01
N GLY A 227 -12.28 -3.27 29.02
CA GLY A 227 -12.36 -2.41 30.20
C GLY A 227 -13.12 -3.14 31.31
N TYR A 228 -12.59 -3.12 32.53
CA TYR A 228 -13.23 -3.75 33.68
C TYR A 228 -13.15 -2.86 34.92
N THR A 229 -14.15 -2.98 35.79
CA THR A 229 -14.15 -2.46 37.15
C THR A 229 -14.32 -3.61 38.11
N TRP A 230 -13.83 -3.48 39.33
CA TRP A 230 -14.00 -4.53 40.32
C TRP A 230 -14.19 -3.98 41.72
N ILE A 231 -14.86 -4.78 42.55
CA ILE A 231 -15.14 -4.48 43.95
C ILE A 231 -14.87 -5.75 44.76
N LEU A 232 -14.20 -5.58 45.91
CA LEU A 232 -13.99 -6.66 46.86
C LEU A 232 -15.23 -6.77 47.78
N MET A 233 -15.78 -7.99 47.90
CA MET A 233 -16.86 -8.34 48.83
C MET A 233 -16.36 -9.27 49.93
#